data_AF-A0A3B9WBP7-F1
#
_entry.id   AF-A0A3B9WBP7-F1
#
_cell.length_a   1.000
_cell.length_b   1.000
_cell.length_c   1.000
_cell.angle_alpha   90.00
_cell.angle_beta   90.00
_cell.angle_gamma   90.00
#
_symmetry.space_group_name_H-M   'P 1'
#
loop_
_entity.id
_entity.type
_entity.pdbx_description
1 polymer ?
#
loop_
_entity_poly.entity_id
_entity_poly.type
_entity_poly.pdbx_seq_one_letter_code
_entity_poly.pdbx_strand_id
1 'polypeptide(L)' 'MTTTFERQVKGLLGTKLGMTQVWDENGKFVPVTVVKADSNVVTQLRN' A
#
# COMPACT_ATOMS: atom_id res chain seq x y z
N MET A 1 5.16 20.03 24.18
CA MET A 1 5.37 18.59 24.32
C MET A 1 4.42 17.91 23.35
N THR A 2 4.93 17.38 22.24
CA THR A 2 4.10 16.71 21.23
C THR A 2 4.31 15.22 21.40
N THR A 3 3.29 14.51 21.83
CA THR A 3 3.33 13.06 22.04
C THR A 3 3.24 12.38 20.68
N THR A 4 4.37 11.92 20.14
CA THR A 4 4.37 11.12 18.90
C THR A 4 4.02 9.67 19.27
N PHE A 5 2.88 9.19 18.80
CA PHE A 5 2.50 7.78 18.93
C PHE A 5 3.27 6.97 17.89
N GLU A 6 4.28 6.21 18.30
CA GLU A 6 4.93 5.23 17.42
C GLU A 6 3.97 4.06 17.17
N ARG A 7 3.35 4.05 15.99
CA ARG A 7 2.62 2.90 15.49
C ARG A 7 3.61 2.01 14.72
N GLN A 8 3.92 0.82 15.23
CA GLN A 8 4.60 -0.17 14.41
C GLN A 8 3.68 -0.57 13.25
N VAL A 9 4.03 -0.16 12.04
CA VAL A 9 3.34 -0.56 10.81
C VAL A 9 4.36 -1.18 9.86
N LYS A 10 4.11 -2.42 9.44
CA LYS A 10 4.87 -3.04 8.34
C LYS A 10 4.31 -2.51 7.03
N GLY A 11 5.16 -1.91 6.20
CA GLY A 11 4.81 -1.41 4.86
C GLY A 11 5.50 -2.22 3.75
N LEU A 12 5.01 -2.08 2.53
CA LEU A 12 5.62 -2.61 1.30
C LEU A 12 5.88 -1.45 0.33
N LEU A 13 6.88 -1.61 -0.54
CA LEU A 13 7.15 -0.69 -1.63
C LEU A 13 6.65 -1.31 -2.94
N GLY A 14 5.99 -0.49 -3.75
CA GLY A 14 5.52 -0.92 -5.06
C GLY A 14 5.59 0.20 -6.09
N THR A 15 5.58 -0.19 -7.37
CA THR A 15 5.59 0.74 -8.50
C THR A 15 4.18 0.90 -9.04
N LYS A 16 3.72 2.14 -9.23
CA LYS A 16 2.45 2.42 -9.90
C LYS A 16 2.55 2.01 -11.37
N LEU A 17 1.69 1.09 -11.80
CA LEU A 17 1.60 0.67 -13.20
C LEU A 17 0.56 1.47 -13.99
N GLY A 18 -0.54 1.85 -13.35
CA GLY A 18 -1.62 2.56 -14.02
C GLY A 18 -2.93 2.50 -13.25
N MET A 19 -4.03 2.71 -13.97
CA MET A 19 -5.38 2.64 -13.43
C MET A 19 -6.25 1.72 -14.29
N THR A 20 -7.20 1.04 -13.66
CA THR A 20 -8.23 0.23 -14.32
C THR A 20 -9.50 0.24 -13.46
N GLN A 21 -10.42 -0.67 -13.71
CA GLN A 21 -11.71 -0.77 -13.03
C GLN A 21 -12.02 -2.22 -12.62
N VAL A 22 -12.79 -2.36 -11.55
CA VAL A 22 -13.41 -3.62 -11.13
C VAL A 22 -14.88 -3.38 -10.77
N TRP A 23 -15.67 -4.45 -10.80
CA TRP A 23 -17.03 -4.46 -10.25
C TRP A 23 -17.00 -5.06 -8.85
N ASP A 24 -17.68 -4.45 -7.90
CA ASP A 24 -17.85 -5.04 -6.56
C ASP A 24 -19.09 -5.94 -6.49
N GLU A 25 -19.31 -6.58 -5.34
CA GLU A 25 -20.41 -7.51 -5.08
C GLU A 25 -21.79 -6.88 -5.21
N ASN A 26 -21.90 -5.55 -5.09
CA ASN A 26 -23.14 -4.80 -5.22
C ASN A 26 -23.36 -4.28 -6.64
N GLY A 27 -22.50 -4.67 -7.59
CA GLY A 27 -22.57 -4.19 -8.98
C GLY A 27 -22.12 -2.74 -9.15
N LYS A 28 -21.28 -2.20 -8.26
CA LYS A 28 -20.72 -0.86 -8.41
C LYS A 28 -19.44 -0.87 -9.23
N PHE A 29 -19.30 0.11 -10.12
CA PHE A 29 -18.06 0.36 -10.88
C PHE A 29 -17.04 1.09 -10.02
N VAL A 30 -15.90 0.44 -9.73
CA VAL A 30 -14.87 0.97 -8.83
C VAL A 30 -13.56 1.20 -9.61
N PRO A 31 -13.10 2.46 -9.76
CA PRO A 31 -11.79 2.74 -10.33
C PRO A 31 -10.69 2.37 -9.34
N VAL A 32 -9.64 1.71 -9.82
CA VAL A 32 -8.54 1.22 -9.00
C VAL A 32 -7.18 1.60 -9.61
N THR A 33 -6.19 1.83 -8.76
CA THR A 33 -4.78 1.98 -9.18
C THR A 33 -4.06 0.64 -9.02
N VAL A 34 -3.37 0.21 -10.08
CA VAL A 34 -2.58 -1.03 -10.04
C VAL A 34 -1.17 -0.69 -9.54
N VAL A 35 -0.75 -1.37 -8.49
CA VAL A 35 0.60 -1.26 -7.90
C VAL A 35 1.28 -2.61 -7.99
N LYS A 36 2.45 -2.67 -8.64
CA LYS A 36 3.29 -3.87 -8.67
C LYS A 36 4.14 -3.93 -7.41
N ALA A 37 3.91 -4.93 -6.57
CA ALA A 37 4.78 -5.27 -5.45
C ALA A 37 5.69 -6.43 -5.87
N ASP A 38 6.98 -6.16 -6.02
CA ASP A 38 8.00 -7.20 -6.18
C ASP A 38 8.53 -7.64 -4.80
N SER A 39 9.50 -8.55 -4.76
CA SER A 39 10.13 -8.97 -3.49
C SER A 39 10.79 -7.77 -2.80
N ASN A 40 10.25 -7.36 -1.65
CA ASN A 40 10.82 -6.30 -0.83
C ASN A 40 11.81 -6.86 0.19
N VAL A 41 12.96 -6.21 0.34
CA VAL A 41 13.98 -6.55 1.33
C VAL A 41 14.05 -5.47 2.41
N VAL A 42 14.27 -5.87 3.66
CA VAL A 42 14.51 -4.93 4.77
C VAL A 42 15.97 -4.52 4.73
N THR A 43 16.23 -3.23 4.54
CA THR A 43 17.59 -2.70 4.44
C THR A 43 18.21 -2.37 5.80
N GLN A 44 17.38 -2.00 6.78
CA GLN A 44 17.84 -1.56 8.10
C GLN A 44 16.82 -1.90 9.17
N LEU A 45 17.31 -2.38 10.32
CA LEU A 45 16.55 -2.43 11.57
C LEU A 45 16.89 -1.17 12.38
N ARG A 46 15.86 -0.44 12.81
CA ARG A 46 16.00 0.69 13.73
C ARG A 46 15.39 0.28 15.06
N ASN A 47 16.21 0.34 16.10
CA ASN A 47 15.81 0.13 17.49
C ASN A 47 15.44 1.46 18.15
#